data_AF-R5YFM5-F1
#
_entry.id   AF-R5YFM5-F1
#
_cell.length_a   1.000
_cell.length_b   1.000
_cell.length_c   1.000
_cell.angle_alpha   90.00
_cell.angle_beta   90.00
_cell.angle_gamma   90.00
#
_symmetry.space_group_name_H-M   'P 1'
#
loop_
_entity.id
_entity.type
_entity.pdbx_description
1 polymer ?
#
loop_
_entity_poly.entity_id
_entity_poly.type
_entity_poly.pdbx_seq_one_letter_code
_entity_poly.pdbx_strand_id
1 'polypeptide(L)'
;MKKIIFILIILTIFVNIYLIFRKSNDLSTVYVNNNGNFNEKTDNYDIKINYPLTGYKKLNEEITKIVNNYMKDFKNNLPNKDIQIDMEYTLIIDFKDFYYNDYVSFVFYIEYFTGGAHPNHEIVTINYDKRTNSFIKIENLLEKNKDILDIFSKISRINLINNPKITVTSMMYEGTKPIKDNFKNFVFTKDGILLLFNYYQVAPYSQGEFQIIVPYSYIK
;
A
#
# COMPACT_ATOMS: atom_id res chain seq x y z
N MET A 1 38.99 -37.65 -4.42
CA MET A 1 38.42 -36.61 -3.53
C MET A 1 38.09 -35.29 -4.25
N LYS A 2 39.04 -34.61 -4.92
CA LYS A 2 38.79 -33.31 -5.58
C LYS A 2 37.64 -33.29 -6.61
N LYS A 3 37.48 -34.36 -7.42
CA LYS A 3 36.37 -34.47 -8.41
C LYS A 3 34.98 -34.59 -7.77
N ILE A 4 34.87 -35.26 -6.61
CA ILE A 4 33.60 -35.44 -5.90
C ILE A 4 33.16 -34.12 -5.26
N ILE A 5 34.10 -33.35 -4.70
CA ILE A 5 33.85 -32.02 -4.14
C ILE A 5 33.35 -31.05 -5.23
N PHE A 6 33.94 -31.10 -6.42
CA PHE A 6 33.53 -30.26 -7.55
C PHE A 6 32.09 -30.54 -8.02
N ILE A 7 31.68 -31.81 -8.07
CA ILE A 7 30.31 -32.20 -8.43
C ILE A 7 29.29 -31.72 -7.39
N LEU A 8 29.62 -31.79 -6.10
CA LEU A 8 28.75 -31.33 -5.02
C LEU A 8 28.53 -29.81 -5.05
N ILE A 9 29.56 -29.02 -5.40
CA ILE A 9 29.45 -27.57 -5.55
C ILE A 9 28.56 -27.19 -6.74
N ILE A 10 28.68 -27.91 -7.85
CA ILE A 10 27.82 -27.68 -9.02
C ILE A 10 26.36 -28.00 -8.66
N LEU A 11 26.12 -29.11 -7.95
CA LEU A 11 24.77 -29.51 -7.55
C LEU A 11 24.11 -28.47 -6.63
N THR A 12 24.84 -27.91 -5.67
CA THR A 12 24.30 -26.85 -4.79
C THR A 12 24.03 -25.56 -5.54
N ILE A 13 24.84 -25.18 -6.52
CA ILE A 13 24.56 -24.04 -7.40
C ILE A 13 23.28 -24.27 -8.21
N PHE A 14 23.12 -25.45 -8.82
CA PHE A 14 21.91 -25.78 -9.58
C PHE A 14 20.66 -25.82 -8.70
N VAL A 15 20.75 -26.34 -7.47
CA VAL A 15 19.62 -26.32 -6.52
C VAL A 15 19.27 -24.88 -6.12
N ASN A 16 20.25 -24.02 -5.86
CA ASN A 16 20.00 -22.62 -5.55
C ASN A 16 19.39 -21.85 -6.73
N ILE A 17 19.90 -22.07 -7.94
CA ILE A 17 19.33 -21.50 -9.17
C ILE A 17 17.89 -22.01 -9.36
N TYR A 18 17.65 -23.31 -9.19
CA TYR A 18 16.31 -23.90 -9.28
C TYR A 18 15.36 -23.32 -8.23
N LEU A 19 15.80 -23.11 -6.99
CA LEU A 19 15.00 -22.47 -5.94
C LEU A 19 14.70 -21.00 -6.25
N ILE A 20 15.66 -20.26 -6.82
CA ILE A 20 15.45 -18.88 -7.29
C ILE A 20 14.43 -18.85 -8.43
N PHE A 21 14.55 -19.74 -9.43
CA PHE A 21 13.61 -19.86 -10.54
C PHE A 21 12.22 -20.34 -10.10
N ARG A 22 12.13 -21.22 -9.09
CA ARG A 22 10.86 -21.63 -8.49
C ARG A 22 10.20 -20.47 -7.74
N LYS A 23 10.96 -19.68 -7.00
CA LYS A 23 10.46 -18.47 -6.32
C LYS A 23 10.02 -17.39 -7.32
N SER A 24 10.67 -17.29 -8.50
CA SER A 24 10.24 -16.38 -9.57
C SER A 24 9.01 -16.87 -10.34
N ASN A 25 8.80 -18.18 -10.49
CA ASN A 25 7.61 -18.72 -11.16
C ASN A 25 6.32 -18.57 -10.34
N ASP A 26 6.45 -18.28 -9.05
CA ASP A 26 5.34 -17.97 -8.15
C ASP A 26 4.78 -16.54 -8.35
N LEU A 27 5.32 -15.76 -9.31
CA LEU A 27 4.74 -14.47 -9.75
C LEU A 27 3.50 -14.63 -10.66
N SER A 28 3.09 -15.85 -11.00
CA SER A 28 2.08 -16.12 -12.03
C SER A 28 0.65 -16.30 -11.51
N THR A 29 0.42 -16.35 -10.20
CA THR A 29 -0.94 -16.51 -9.67
C THR A 29 -1.67 -15.18 -9.65
N VAL A 30 -2.47 -14.93 -10.70
CA VAL A 30 -3.48 -13.87 -10.72
C VAL A 30 -4.68 -14.39 -9.94
N TYR A 31 -5.00 -13.74 -8.82
CA TYR A 31 -6.12 -14.13 -7.96
C TYR A 31 -7.42 -13.42 -8.32
N VAL A 32 -7.32 -12.13 -8.63
CA VAL A 32 -8.47 -11.31 -8.99
C VAL A 32 -8.56 -11.11 -10.50
N ASN A 33 -9.79 -11.14 -11.03
CA ASN A 33 -10.08 -10.98 -12.46
C ASN A 33 -10.54 -9.55 -12.78
N ASN A 34 -11.20 -9.29 -13.91
CA ASN A 34 -11.67 -7.95 -14.26
C ASN A 34 -13.11 -7.66 -13.75
N ASN A 35 -13.54 -8.25 -12.63
CA ASN A 35 -14.90 -8.08 -12.10
C ASN A 35 -15.04 -6.98 -11.04
N GLY A 36 -13.93 -6.38 -10.58
CA GLY A 36 -13.93 -5.27 -9.62
C GLY A 36 -14.21 -5.68 -8.16
N ASN A 37 -14.39 -6.98 -7.91
CA ASN A 37 -14.49 -7.54 -6.57
C ASN A 37 -14.03 -9.00 -6.54
N PHE A 38 -13.68 -9.47 -5.35
CA PHE A 38 -13.35 -10.86 -5.04
C PHE A 38 -13.76 -11.18 -3.60
N ASN A 39 -14.42 -12.31 -3.40
CA ASN A 39 -14.79 -12.79 -2.07
C ASN A 39 -14.48 -14.29 -1.94
N GLU A 40 -13.84 -14.70 -0.84
CA GLU A 40 -13.55 -16.10 -0.53
C GLU A 40 -13.65 -16.30 0.98
N LYS A 41 -14.52 -17.21 1.43
CA LYS A 41 -14.68 -17.54 2.84
C LYS A 41 -14.48 -19.03 3.07
N THR A 42 -13.72 -19.37 4.10
CA THR A 42 -13.50 -20.72 4.62
C THR A 42 -13.73 -20.73 6.13
N ASP A 43 -13.57 -21.89 6.78
CA ASP A 43 -13.64 -21.97 8.24
C ASP A 43 -12.48 -21.22 8.94
N ASN A 44 -11.36 -20.99 8.23
CA ASN A 44 -10.14 -20.41 8.82
C ASN A 44 -9.92 -18.95 8.40
N TYR A 45 -10.56 -18.47 7.33
CA TYR A 45 -10.35 -17.10 6.84
C TYR A 45 -11.49 -16.55 6.01
N ASP A 46 -11.57 -15.21 5.94
CA ASP A 46 -12.51 -14.42 5.15
C ASP A 46 -11.77 -13.34 4.35
N ILE A 47 -11.88 -13.38 3.02
CA ILE A 47 -11.28 -12.42 2.10
C ILE A 47 -12.38 -11.65 1.39
N LYS A 48 -12.35 -10.32 1.49
CA LYS A 48 -13.30 -9.40 0.86
C LYS A 48 -12.53 -8.27 0.19
N ILE A 49 -12.56 -8.22 -1.13
CA ILE A 49 -11.78 -7.24 -1.89
C ILE A 49 -12.72 -6.55 -2.88
N ASN A 50 -12.75 -5.23 -2.82
CA ASN A 50 -13.33 -4.36 -3.83
C ASN A 50 -12.21 -3.48 -4.42
N TYR A 51 -12.20 -3.31 -5.74
CA TYR A 51 -11.18 -2.49 -6.42
C TYR A 51 -11.75 -1.87 -7.70
N PRO A 52 -11.21 -0.72 -8.15
CA PRO A 52 -11.77 0.00 -9.27
C PRO A 52 -11.49 -0.71 -10.60
N LEU A 53 -12.46 -0.62 -11.51
CA LEU A 53 -12.28 -0.92 -12.93
C LEU A 53 -12.32 0.38 -13.71
N THR A 54 -11.32 0.60 -14.57
CA THR A 54 -11.20 1.85 -15.34
C THR A 54 -11.14 1.56 -16.84
N GLY A 55 -11.32 2.62 -17.65
CA GLY A 55 -11.08 2.54 -19.09
C GLY A 55 -9.59 2.52 -19.48
N TYR A 56 -8.66 2.55 -18.51
CA TYR A 56 -7.23 2.69 -18.76
C TYR A 56 -6.50 1.38 -18.47
N LYS A 57 -6.07 0.67 -19.51
CA LYS A 57 -5.41 -0.64 -19.39
C LYS A 57 -4.24 -0.62 -18.40
N LYS A 58 -3.33 0.34 -18.53
CA LYS A 58 -2.15 0.48 -17.65
C LYS A 58 -2.52 0.71 -16.18
N LEU A 59 -3.59 1.47 -15.93
CA LEU A 59 -4.09 1.70 -14.57
C LEU A 59 -4.69 0.41 -14.00
N ASN A 60 -5.48 -0.32 -14.77
CA ASN A 60 -6.05 -1.61 -14.35
C ASN A 60 -4.97 -2.65 -14.05
N GLU A 61 -3.87 -2.67 -14.82
CA GLU A 61 -2.70 -3.53 -14.55
C GLU A 61 -2.07 -3.22 -13.19
N GLU A 62 -1.86 -1.94 -12.85
CA GLU A 62 -1.30 -1.56 -11.54
C GLU A 62 -2.28 -1.83 -10.38
N ILE A 63 -3.58 -1.60 -10.57
CA ILE A 63 -4.62 -1.94 -9.59
C ILE A 63 -4.60 -3.45 -9.31
N THR A 64 -4.61 -4.26 -10.37
CA THR A 64 -4.61 -5.73 -10.27
C THR A 64 -3.34 -6.23 -9.58
N LYS A 65 -2.19 -5.60 -9.87
CA LYS A 65 -0.92 -5.92 -9.22
C LYS A 65 -0.96 -5.64 -7.71
N ILE A 66 -1.49 -4.50 -7.28
CA ILE A 66 -1.62 -4.16 -5.86
C ILE A 66 -2.49 -5.20 -5.14
N VAL A 67 -3.68 -5.47 -5.68
CA VAL A 67 -4.62 -6.43 -5.08
C VAL A 67 -4.02 -7.84 -5.01
N ASN A 68 -3.40 -8.31 -6.10
CA ASN A 68 -2.79 -9.63 -6.13
C ASN A 68 -1.59 -9.77 -5.18
N ASN A 69 -0.81 -8.70 -4.97
CA ASN A 69 0.29 -8.72 -4.00
C ASN A 69 -0.25 -8.94 -2.57
N TYR A 70 -1.25 -8.18 -2.15
CA TYR A 70 -1.85 -8.36 -0.82
C TYR A 70 -2.54 -9.72 -0.66
N MET A 71 -3.26 -10.18 -1.68
CA MET A 71 -3.82 -11.53 -1.68
C MET A 71 -2.75 -12.60 -1.52
N LYS A 72 -1.67 -12.49 -2.30
CA LYS A 72 -0.55 -13.44 -2.25
C LYS A 72 0.10 -13.43 -0.87
N ASP A 73 0.41 -12.25 -0.35
CA ASP A 73 1.06 -12.10 0.95
C ASP A 73 0.16 -12.61 2.07
N PHE A 74 -1.13 -12.31 2.06
CA PHE A 74 -2.08 -12.86 3.03
C PHE A 74 -2.09 -14.39 3.00
N LYS A 75 -2.27 -15.01 1.82
CA LYS A 75 -2.32 -16.47 1.69
C LYS A 75 -1.01 -17.15 2.09
N ASN A 76 0.14 -16.51 1.84
CA ASN A 76 1.46 -17.01 2.23
C ASN A 76 1.73 -16.91 3.74
N ASN A 77 1.06 -16.00 4.44
CA ASN A 77 1.19 -15.81 5.89
C ASN A 77 0.12 -16.55 6.69
N LEU A 78 -0.80 -17.27 6.02
CA LEU A 78 -1.70 -18.18 6.71
C LEU A 78 -0.88 -19.31 7.38
N PRO A 79 -1.24 -19.70 8.60
CA PRO A 79 -0.58 -20.81 9.29
C PRO A 79 -0.80 -22.13 8.54
N ASN A 80 0.04 -23.11 8.86
CA ASN A 80 -0.12 -24.46 8.30
C ASN A 80 -1.52 -25.00 8.60
N LYS A 81 -2.15 -25.60 7.58
CA LYS A 81 -3.52 -26.13 7.62
C LYS A 81 -3.74 -27.19 8.71
N ASP A 82 -2.67 -27.82 9.19
CA ASP A 82 -2.70 -28.83 10.25
C ASP A 82 -2.83 -28.25 11.67
N ILE A 83 -2.78 -26.92 11.80
CA ILE A 83 -3.00 -26.22 13.07
C ILE A 83 -4.44 -25.74 13.09
N GLN A 84 -5.27 -26.37 13.94
CA GLN A 84 -6.61 -25.89 14.22
C GLN A 84 -6.51 -24.62 15.06
N ILE A 85 -7.03 -23.50 14.57
CA ILE A 85 -6.92 -22.21 15.23
C ILE A 85 -8.32 -21.66 15.42
N ASP A 86 -8.62 -21.29 16.66
CA ASP A 86 -9.88 -20.65 17.07
C ASP A 86 -9.85 -19.14 16.78
N MET A 87 -9.41 -18.77 15.58
CA MET A 87 -9.31 -17.38 15.11
C MET A 87 -9.56 -17.32 13.61
N GLU A 88 -10.42 -16.39 13.18
CA GLU A 88 -10.71 -16.14 11.76
C GLU A 88 -9.71 -15.12 11.21
N TYR A 89 -8.89 -15.52 10.23
CA TYR A 89 -7.97 -14.62 9.53
C TYR A 89 -8.72 -13.79 8.49
N THR A 90 -8.37 -12.51 8.32
CA THR A 90 -9.09 -11.64 7.38
C THR A 90 -8.16 -10.89 6.44
N LEU A 91 -8.61 -10.70 5.20
CA LEU A 91 -8.08 -9.70 4.27
C LEU A 91 -9.25 -8.91 3.71
N ILE A 92 -9.29 -7.62 4.03
CA ILE A 92 -10.28 -6.68 3.53
C ILE A 92 -9.56 -5.61 2.72
N ILE A 93 -9.96 -5.40 1.48
CA ILE A 93 -9.47 -4.30 0.64
C ILE A 93 -10.67 -3.55 0.12
N ASP A 94 -10.75 -2.27 0.46
CA ASP A 94 -11.71 -1.34 -0.13
C ASP A 94 -10.97 -0.16 -0.75
N PHE A 95 -11.69 0.65 -1.53
CA PHE A 95 -11.10 1.81 -2.17
C PHE A 95 -12.03 3.01 -2.19
N LYS A 96 -11.42 4.17 -2.44
CA LYS A 96 -12.10 5.42 -2.75
C LYS A 96 -11.47 6.08 -3.97
N ASP A 97 -12.29 6.56 -4.88
CA ASP A 97 -11.90 7.25 -6.10
C ASP A 97 -11.92 8.77 -5.95
N PHE A 98 -11.04 9.43 -6.70
CA PHE A 98 -10.94 10.87 -6.81
C PHE A 98 -10.65 11.24 -8.26
N TYR A 99 -11.38 12.23 -8.77
CA TYR A 99 -11.23 12.74 -10.12
C TYR A 99 -10.97 14.24 -10.07
N TYR A 100 -9.86 14.68 -10.66
CA TYR A 100 -9.53 16.11 -10.75
C TYR A 100 -8.71 16.41 -12.01
N ASN A 101 -9.25 17.25 -12.89
CA ASN A 101 -8.68 17.55 -14.20
C ASN A 101 -8.34 16.27 -15.00
N ASP A 102 -7.07 16.10 -15.36
CA ASP A 102 -6.55 14.94 -16.07
C ASP A 102 -6.12 13.81 -15.13
N TYR A 103 -6.30 13.95 -13.82
CA TYR A 103 -5.93 12.94 -12.83
C TYR A 103 -7.10 12.04 -12.43
N VAL A 104 -6.83 10.74 -12.40
CA VAL A 104 -7.63 9.72 -11.72
C VAL A 104 -6.79 9.19 -10.57
N SER A 105 -7.33 9.26 -9.35
CA SER A 105 -6.63 8.82 -8.16
C SER A 105 -7.47 7.83 -7.36
N PHE A 106 -6.81 6.89 -6.71
CA PHE A 106 -7.43 5.91 -5.84
C PHE A 106 -6.69 5.84 -4.51
N VAL A 107 -7.45 5.73 -3.43
CA VAL A 107 -6.96 5.32 -2.12
C VAL A 107 -7.45 3.90 -1.89
N PHE A 108 -6.56 2.96 -1.63
CA PHE A 108 -6.86 1.62 -1.13
C PHE A 108 -6.68 1.61 0.38
N TYR A 109 -7.70 1.12 1.07
CA TYR A 109 -7.69 0.83 2.50
C TYR A 109 -7.58 -0.69 2.63
N ILE A 110 -6.40 -1.15 3.05
CA ILE A 110 -6.12 -2.56 3.24
C ILE A 110 -6.16 -2.84 4.75
N GLU A 111 -7.01 -3.75 5.16
CA GLU A 111 -7.01 -4.34 6.50
C GLU A 111 -6.68 -5.82 6.39
N TYR A 112 -5.77 -6.31 7.23
CA TYR A 112 -5.51 -7.75 7.30
C TYR A 112 -5.23 -8.19 8.73
N PHE A 113 -5.79 -9.35 9.08
CA PHE A 113 -5.54 -10.02 10.35
C PHE A 113 -4.98 -11.41 10.09
N THR A 114 -3.71 -11.61 10.42
CA THR A 114 -2.99 -12.89 10.38
C THR A 114 -2.63 -13.38 11.78
N GLY A 115 -3.35 -12.90 12.80
CA GLY A 115 -3.09 -13.12 14.23
C GLY A 115 -2.54 -11.87 14.93
N GLY A 116 -2.41 -11.94 16.26
CA GLY A 116 -1.96 -10.82 17.10
C GLY A 116 -3.10 -10.16 17.88
N ALA A 117 -2.88 -8.93 18.36
CA ALA A 117 -3.83 -8.23 19.23
C ALA A 117 -4.98 -7.53 18.48
N HIS A 118 -4.77 -7.11 17.24
CA HIS A 118 -5.73 -6.42 16.39
C HIS A 118 -5.33 -6.54 14.91
N PRO A 119 -6.21 -6.20 13.95
CA PRO A 119 -5.86 -6.13 12.53
C PRO A 119 -4.77 -5.09 12.25
N ASN A 120 -4.02 -5.32 11.18
CA ASN A 120 -3.12 -4.34 10.59
C ASN A 120 -3.89 -3.54 9.53
N HIS A 121 -3.53 -2.27 9.37
CA HIS A 121 -4.07 -1.43 8.30
C HIS A 121 -2.94 -0.78 7.51
N GLU A 122 -3.13 -0.70 6.20
CA GLU A 122 -2.23 0.02 5.29
C GLU A 122 -3.04 0.86 4.31
N ILE A 123 -2.52 2.04 3.99
CA ILE A 123 -3.05 2.91 2.95
C ILE A 123 -2.10 2.86 1.76
N VAL A 124 -2.64 2.58 0.58
CA VAL A 124 -1.90 2.66 -0.69
C VAL A 124 -2.64 3.60 -1.63
N THR A 125 -1.92 4.52 -2.26
CA THR A 125 -2.51 5.47 -3.21
C THR A 125 -1.98 5.27 -4.63
N ILE A 126 -2.85 5.45 -5.61
CA ILE A 126 -2.47 5.58 -7.03
C ILE A 126 -2.88 6.98 -7.50
N ASN A 127 -2.00 7.65 -8.25
CA ASN A 127 -2.34 8.84 -9.02
C ASN A 127 -1.97 8.61 -10.47
N TYR A 128 -2.91 8.78 -11.38
CA TYR A 128 -2.73 8.48 -12.79
C TYR A 128 -3.11 9.69 -13.65
N ASP A 129 -2.15 10.16 -14.45
CA ASP A 129 -2.34 11.23 -15.44
C ASP A 129 -2.85 10.62 -16.75
N LYS A 130 -4.10 10.92 -17.10
CA LYS A 130 -4.77 10.43 -18.32
C LYS A 130 -4.12 10.94 -19.59
N ARG A 131 -3.54 12.14 -19.57
CA ARG A 131 -2.95 12.81 -20.75
C ARG A 131 -1.63 12.17 -21.12
N THR A 132 -0.82 11.80 -20.14
CA THR A 132 0.51 11.22 -20.37
C THR A 132 0.55 9.70 -20.19
N ASN A 133 -0.56 9.07 -19.77
CA ASN A 133 -0.63 7.63 -19.49
C ASN A 133 0.48 7.20 -18.50
N SER A 134 0.62 7.95 -17.41
CA SER A 134 1.70 7.77 -16.43
C SER A 134 1.21 7.91 -14.99
N PHE A 135 1.89 7.22 -14.07
CA PHE A 135 1.66 7.35 -12.64
C PHE A 135 2.43 8.54 -12.07
N ILE A 136 1.82 9.27 -11.16
CA ILE A 136 2.43 10.39 -10.44
C ILE A 136 2.75 9.94 -9.02
N LYS A 137 4.02 10.01 -8.65
CA LYS A 137 4.54 9.70 -7.31
C LYS A 137 5.12 10.96 -6.67
N ILE A 138 5.51 10.85 -5.41
CA ILE A 138 6.10 11.96 -4.64
C ILE A 138 7.38 12.49 -5.31
N GLU A 139 8.14 11.62 -5.98
CA GLU A 139 9.31 12.00 -6.78
C GLU A 139 8.95 12.99 -7.90
N ASN A 140 7.84 12.76 -8.59
CA ASN A 140 7.40 13.64 -9.68
C ASN A 140 6.99 15.02 -9.14
N LEU A 141 6.40 15.09 -7.95
CA LEU A 141 6.11 16.36 -7.29
C LEU A 141 7.40 17.10 -6.91
N LEU A 142 8.40 16.38 -6.39
CA LEU A 142 9.72 16.90 -6.04
C LEU A 142 10.55 17.37 -7.26
N GLU A 143 10.31 16.79 -8.43
CA GLU A 143 10.90 17.27 -9.68
C GLU A 143 10.34 18.65 -10.07
N LYS A 144 9.07 18.91 -9.75
CA LYS A 144 8.38 20.17 -10.06
C LYS A 144 8.60 21.25 -9.01
N ASN A 145 8.59 20.88 -7.73
CA ASN A 145 8.78 21.81 -6.62
C ASN A 145 9.67 21.13 -5.56
N LYS A 146 10.87 21.68 -5.34
CA LYS A 146 11.85 21.12 -4.40
C LYS A 146 11.43 21.28 -2.94
N ASP A 147 10.58 22.25 -2.65
CA ASP A 147 10.11 22.58 -1.30
C ASP A 147 8.82 21.84 -0.93
N ILE A 148 8.31 20.96 -1.80
CA ILE A 148 6.99 20.31 -1.62
C ILE A 148 6.87 19.54 -0.30
N LEU A 149 7.94 18.86 0.12
CA LEU A 149 7.93 18.09 1.37
C LEU A 149 7.91 19.01 2.60
N ASP A 150 8.59 20.16 2.54
CA ASP A 150 8.57 21.15 3.61
C ASP A 150 7.20 21.82 3.71
N ILE A 151 6.56 22.11 2.57
CA ILE A 151 5.18 22.61 2.50
C ILE A 151 4.23 21.59 3.14
N PHE A 152 4.30 20.32 2.74
CA PHE A 152 3.47 19.24 3.31
C PHE A 152 3.70 19.08 4.81
N SER A 153 4.95 19.06 5.26
CA SER A 153 5.31 18.99 6.67
C SER A 153 4.71 20.15 7.48
N LYS A 154 4.92 21.39 7.03
CA LYS A 154 4.44 22.59 7.72
C LYS A 154 2.91 22.62 7.81
N ILE A 155 2.23 22.40 6.69
CA ILE A 155 0.76 22.42 6.65
C ILE A 155 0.17 21.28 7.50
N SER A 156 0.75 20.08 7.45
CA SER A 156 0.31 18.96 8.28
C SER A 156 0.44 19.28 9.77
N ARG A 157 1.59 19.82 10.20
CA ARG A 157 1.82 20.19 11.61
C ARG A 157 0.85 21.26 12.09
N ILE A 158 0.60 22.31 11.29
CA ILE A 158 -0.35 23.38 11.63
C ILE A 158 -1.77 22.82 11.85
N ASN A 159 -2.20 21.89 10.99
CA ASN A 159 -3.54 21.31 11.11
C ASN A 159 -3.65 20.25 12.21
N LEU A 160 -2.57 19.52 12.50
CA LEU A 160 -2.61 18.40 13.45
C LEU A 160 -2.31 18.82 14.89
N ILE A 161 -1.52 19.87 15.15
CA ILE A 161 -1.02 20.17 16.51
C ILE A 161 -2.12 20.38 17.56
N ASN A 162 -3.28 20.93 17.16
CA ASN A 162 -4.41 21.18 18.04
C ASN A 162 -5.54 20.14 17.89
N ASN A 163 -5.33 19.09 17.10
CA ASN A 163 -6.33 18.03 16.96
C ASN A 163 -6.34 17.19 18.25
N PRO A 164 -7.48 17.04 18.94
CA PRO A 164 -7.55 16.32 20.23
C PRO A 164 -7.18 14.84 20.12
N LYS A 165 -7.17 14.25 18.91
CA LYS A 165 -6.71 12.89 18.66
C LYS A 165 -5.18 12.76 18.59
N ILE A 166 -4.42 13.87 18.51
CA ILE A 166 -2.96 13.86 18.62
C ILE A 166 -2.58 13.79 20.10
N THR A 167 -2.54 12.56 20.62
CA THR A 167 -2.23 12.28 22.03
C THR A 167 -0.73 12.13 22.31
N VAL A 168 0.08 11.90 21.26
CA VAL A 168 1.54 11.76 21.35
C VAL A 168 2.20 12.67 20.32
N THR A 169 2.51 13.90 20.72
CA THR A 169 3.00 14.94 19.80
C THR A 169 4.32 14.58 19.11
N SER A 170 5.19 13.79 19.76
CA SER A 170 6.44 13.33 19.14
C SER A 170 6.19 12.43 17.92
N MET A 171 5.18 11.56 17.95
CA MET A 171 4.79 10.76 16.79
C MET A 171 4.34 11.66 15.64
N MET A 172 3.52 12.68 15.92
CA MET A 172 3.11 13.65 14.89
C MET A 172 4.32 14.35 14.26
N TYR A 173 5.29 14.81 15.06
CA TYR A 173 6.49 15.47 14.52
C TYR A 173 7.35 14.54 13.67
N GLU A 174 7.52 13.28 14.08
CA GLU A 174 8.25 12.25 13.34
C GLU A 174 7.55 11.86 12.04
N GLY A 175 6.25 11.54 12.12
CA GLY A 175 5.41 11.16 10.99
C GLY A 175 5.14 12.28 9.97
N THR A 176 5.50 13.52 10.30
CA THR A 176 5.42 14.69 9.41
C THR A 176 6.79 15.27 9.06
N LYS A 177 7.90 14.57 9.33
CA LYS A 177 9.22 14.99 8.79
C LYS A 177 9.16 15.12 7.26
N PRO A 178 9.83 16.12 6.66
CA PRO A 178 9.81 16.38 5.22
C PRO A 178 10.66 15.36 4.45
N ILE A 179 10.26 14.09 4.52
CA ILE A 179 10.88 12.96 3.82
C ILE A 179 9.83 12.27 2.97
N LYS A 180 10.28 11.64 1.87
CA LYS A 180 9.38 11.03 0.87
C LYS A 180 8.41 10.03 1.48
N ASP A 181 8.89 9.14 2.35
CA ASP A 181 8.09 8.05 2.92
C ASP A 181 6.90 8.55 3.73
N ASN A 182 7.03 9.70 4.40
CA ASN A 182 5.95 10.29 5.17
C ASN A 182 4.82 10.87 4.31
N PHE A 183 5.09 11.15 3.03
CA PHE A 183 4.16 11.80 2.11
C PHE A 183 3.98 11.04 0.80
N LYS A 184 4.29 9.74 0.78
CA LYS A 184 4.11 8.86 -0.39
C LYS A 184 2.63 8.59 -0.70
N ASN A 185 1.78 8.67 0.32
CA ASN A 185 0.34 8.44 0.23
C ASN A 185 -0.40 9.76 0.05
N PHE A 186 -0.76 10.07 -1.18
CA PHE A 186 -1.52 11.27 -1.51
C PHE A 186 -2.45 11.06 -2.69
N VAL A 187 -3.48 11.88 -2.79
CA VAL A 187 -4.35 11.94 -3.98
C VAL A 187 -4.66 13.37 -4.39
N PHE A 188 -4.92 13.59 -5.68
CA PHE A 188 -5.36 14.88 -6.19
C PHE A 188 -6.87 15.04 -5.99
N THR A 189 -7.27 16.21 -5.48
CA THR A 189 -8.67 16.56 -5.26
C THR A 189 -8.92 17.98 -5.76
N LYS A 190 -10.18 18.39 -5.91
CA LYS A 190 -10.51 19.76 -6.31
C LYS A 190 -10.00 20.84 -5.35
N ASP A 191 -9.85 20.51 -4.07
CA ASP A 191 -9.51 21.47 -3.01
C ASP A 191 -8.01 21.52 -2.73
N GLY A 192 -7.22 20.58 -3.27
CA GLY A 192 -5.80 20.46 -3.01
C GLY A 192 -5.29 19.02 -3.11
N ILE A 193 -4.06 18.80 -2.67
CA ILE A 193 -3.51 17.46 -2.49
C ILE A 193 -3.95 16.93 -1.13
N LEU A 194 -4.69 15.82 -1.12
CA LEU A 194 -5.06 15.12 0.10
C LEU A 194 -3.91 14.19 0.49
N LEU A 195 -3.27 14.45 1.62
CA LEU A 195 -2.27 13.60 2.25
C LEU A 195 -2.96 12.62 3.19
N LEU A 196 -2.59 11.34 3.14
CA LEU A 196 -3.11 10.30 4.02
C LEU A 196 -1.97 9.71 4.86
N PHE A 197 -2.17 9.63 6.16
CA PHE A 197 -1.17 9.12 7.10
C PHE A 197 -1.53 7.67 7.48
N ASN A 198 -0.55 6.77 7.41
CA ASN A 198 -0.76 5.40 7.86
C ASN A 198 -1.03 5.36 9.38
N TYR A 199 -1.64 4.25 9.83
CA TYR A 199 -1.72 3.95 11.25
C TYR A 199 -0.33 3.99 11.88
N TYR A 200 -0.25 4.46 13.14
CA TYR A 200 0.99 4.71 13.87
C TYR A 200 1.92 5.78 13.30
N GLN A 201 1.61 6.41 12.16
CA GLN A 201 2.51 7.42 11.59
C GLN A 201 2.49 8.71 12.42
N VAL A 202 1.31 9.27 12.68
CA VAL A 202 1.17 10.57 13.39
C VAL A 202 0.53 10.46 14.77
N ALA A 203 -0.10 9.32 15.08
CA ALA A 203 -0.75 9.05 16.36
C ALA A 203 -0.83 7.54 16.62
N PRO A 204 -1.09 7.10 17.87
CA PRO A 204 -1.35 5.70 18.18
C PRO A 204 -2.56 5.14 17.42
N TYR A 205 -2.56 3.83 17.17
CA TYR A 205 -3.63 3.11 16.46
C TYR A 205 -5.04 3.41 16.98
N SER A 206 -5.22 3.53 18.29
CA SER A 206 -6.52 3.80 18.92
C SER A 206 -7.16 5.14 18.50
N GLN A 207 -6.39 6.03 17.86
CA GLN A 207 -6.87 7.34 17.40
C GLN A 207 -7.46 7.29 15.98
N GLY A 208 -7.28 6.17 15.28
CA GLY A 208 -7.75 5.94 13.92
C GLY A 208 -6.96 6.74 12.88
N GLU A 209 -7.62 7.02 11.77
CA GLU A 209 -7.00 7.59 10.58
C GLU A 209 -6.85 9.11 10.63
N PHE A 210 -5.81 9.60 9.96
CA PHE A 210 -5.54 11.03 9.79
C PHE A 210 -5.31 11.34 8.31
N GLN A 211 -5.87 12.45 7.86
CA GLN A 211 -5.69 12.97 6.52
C GLN A 211 -5.73 14.49 6.55
N ILE A 212 -4.98 15.14 5.66
CA ILE A 212 -4.90 16.61 5.57
C ILE A 212 -4.96 17.03 4.10
N ILE A 213 -5.77 18.03 3.79
CA ILE A 213 -5.73 18.69 2.48
C ILE A 213 -4.69 19.80 2.54
N VAL A 214 -3.75 19.79 1.58
CA VAL A 214 -2.85 20.91 1.29
C VAL A 214 -3.40 21.67 0.09
N PRO A 215 -3.97 22.87 0.28
CA PRO A 215 -4.55 23.64 -0.82
C PRO A 215 -3.52 24.00 -1.89
N TYR A 216 -3.93 23.99 -3.17
CA TYR A 216 -3.04 24.30 -4.29
C TYR A 216 -2.41 25.70 -4.21
N SER A 217 -3.04 26.64 -3.50
CA SER A 217 -2.49 27.97 -3.25
C SER A 217 -1.14 27.96 -2.51
N TYR A 218 -0.84 26.88 -1.78
CA TYR A 218 0.43 26.70 -1.05
C TYR A 218 1.50 25.93 -1.85
N ILE A 219 1.15 25.36 -3.01
CA ILE A 219 1.98 24.39 -3.76
C ILE A 219 2.64 25.03 -5.01
N LYS A 220 2.48 26.34 -5.20
CA LYS A 220 2.95 27.09 -6.38
C LYS A 220 4.38 26.76 -6.81
#